data_AF-A0A5D2XRW6-F1
#
_entry.id   AF-A0A5D2XRW6-F1
#
_cell.length_a   1.000
_cell.length_b   1.000
_cell.length_c   1.000
_cell.angle_alpha   90.00
_cell.angle_beta   90.00
_cell.angle_gamma   90.00
#
_symmetry.space_group_name_H-M   'P 1'
#
loop_
_entity.id
_entity.type
_entity.pdbx_description
1 polymer ?
#
loop_
_entity_poly.entity_id
_entity_poly.type
_entity_poly.pdbx_seq_one_letter_code
_entity_poly.pdbx_strand_id
1 'polypeptide(L)'
;MKAVKECENSVLQNRFGVFKNSDWIGKPFGSIIFSNRGGFLYLLASTPELWTLVLSHRTQILYIADISFLIMYLEVVPGCLVLEFGTGSGSLTTLFASAVVPTGYVYTFDFHEQRPASAREDFERIGISTLVTMGVRDIQGEGFPDQFSGLADYVFLDLPQPWLAIPSG
;
A
#
# COMPACT_ATOMS: atom_id res chain seq x y z
N MET A 1 14.10 -7.53 -5.42
CA MET A 1 13.60 -6.25 -5.96
C MET A 1 13.84 -5.16 -4.92
N LYS A 2 13.94 -3.89 -5.28
CA LYS A 2 14.10 -2.80 -4.31
C LYS A 2 13.38 -1.56 -4.82
N ALA A 3 12.54 -0.96 -3.98
CA ALA A 3 11.98 0.36 -4.26
C ALA A 3 13.07 1.42 -4.12
N VAL A 4 13.15 2.33 -5.08
CA VAL A 4 14.14 3.42 -5.10
C VAL A 4 13.40 4.71 -5.42
N LYS A 5 13.65 5.74 -4.61
CA LYS A 5 13.19 7.10 -4.90
C LYS A 5 14.17 7.75 -5.87
N GLU A 6 13.65 8.36 -6.93
CA GLU A 6 14.49 9.14 -7.85
C GLU A 6 15.00 10.41 -7.15
N CYS A 7 16.32 10.53 -7.14
CA CYS A 7 17.08 11.63 -6.56
C CYS A 7 18.40 11.73 -7.34
N GLU A 8 18.67 12.84 -8.04
CA GLU A 8 19.82 12.98 -8.97
C GLU A 8 21.17 12.59 -8.36
N ASN A 9 21.41 12.95 -7.09
CA ASN A 9 22.69 12.74 -6.43
C ASN A 9 22.78 11.43 -5.64
N SER A 10 21.79 10.54 -5.75
CA SER A 10 21.81 9.27 -5.01
C SER A 10 22.40 8.13 -5.82
N VAL A 11 22.98 7.16 -5.11
CA VAL A 11 23.64 5.99 -5.68
C VAL A 11 23.04 4.74 -5.08
N LEU A 12 22.66 3.79 -5.94
CA LEU A 12 22.25 2.46 -5.56
C LEU A 12 23.44 1.51 -5.66
N GLN A 13 23.81 0.90 -4.52
CA GLN A 13 24.81 -0.15 -4.46
C GLN A 13 24.18 -1.49 -4.07
N ASN A 14 24.53 -2.54 -4.80
CA ASN A 14 24.15 -3.92 -4.48
C ASN A 14 25.21 -4.92 -4.99
N ARG A 15 24.93 -6.23 -4.90
CA ARG A 15 25.84 -7.30 -5.34
C ARG A 15 26.18 -7.28 -6.84
N PHE A 16 25.36 -6.62 -7.66
CA PHE A 16 25.56 -6.49 -9.12
C PHE A 16 26.31 -5.21 -9.50
N GLY A 17 26.61 -4.35 -8.53
CA GLY A 17 27.51 -3.21 -8.69
C GLY A 17 26.94 -1.91 -8.15
N VAL A 18 27.41 -0.80 -8.75
CA VAL A 18 27.11 0.57 -8.34
C VAL A 18 26.40 1.25 -9.51
N PHE A 19 25.24 1.84 -9.24
CA PHE A 19 24.39 2.47 -10.23
C PHE A 19 24.05 3.88 -9.73
N LYS A 20 24.31 4.91 -10.53
CA LYS A 20 23.95 6.29 -10.17
C LYS A 20 22.53 6.55 -10.65
N ASN A 21 21.73 7.26 -9.87
CA ASN A 21 20.38 7.62 -10.30
C ASN A 21 20.39 8.44 -11.60
N SER A 22 21.39 9.29 -11.79
CA SER A 22 21.58 10.03 -13.04
C SER A 22 21.72 9.14 -14.28
N ASP A 23 22.08 7.86 -14.13
CA ASP A 23 22.18 6.91 -15.24
C ASP A 23 20.80 6.43 -15.75
N TRP A 24 19.72 6.66 -14.99
CA TRP A 24 18.37 6.23 -15.35
C TRP A 24 17.29 7.30 -15.36
N ILE A 25 17.55 8.48 -14.78
CA ILE A 25 16.59 9.61 -14.86
C ILE A 25 16.31 9.92 -16.34
N GLY A 26 15.03 9.98 -16.70
CA GLY A 26 14.56 10.22 -18.06
C GLY A 26 14.53 8.99 -18.98
N LYS A 27 14.98 7.81 -18.52
CA LYS A 27 14.82 6.57 -19.28
C LYS A 27 13.43 5.97 -19.09
N PRO A 28 12.86 5.30 -20.11
CA PRO A 28 11.57 4.64 -19.96
C PRO A 28 11.67 3.44 -19.02
N PHE A 29 10.58 3.13 -18.31
CA PHE A 29 10.44 1.87 -17.60
C PHE A 29 10.61 0.67 -18.56
N GLY A 30 11.16 -0.43 -18.05
CA GLY A 30 11.62 -1.58 -18.81
C GLY A 30 13.10 -1.49 -19.26
N SER A 31 13.73 -0.32 -19.14
CA SER A 31 15.14 -0.13 -19.51
C SER A 31 16.10 -0.96 -18.65
N ILE A 32 17.19 -1.40 -19.27
CA ILE A 32 18.31 -2.05 -18.60
C ILE A 32 19.38 -1.00 -18.28
N ILE A 33 19.83 -0.99 -17.02
CA ILE A 33 20.94 -0.14 -16.57
C ILE A 33 22.13 -1.01 -16.25
N PHE A 34 23.23 -0.78 -16.94
CA PHE A 34 24.47 -1.51 -16.75
C PHE A 34 25.34 -0.82 -15.69
N SER A 35 26.01 -1.63 -14.88
CA SER A 35 27.02 -1.19 -13.92
C SER A 35 28.42 -1.32 -14.55
N ASN A 36 29.36 -0.51 -14.05
CA ASN A 36 30.76 -0.53 -14.48
C ASN A 36 31.47 -1.88 -14.23
N ARG A 37 30.86 -2.79 -13.44
CA ARG A 37 31.40 -4.13 -13.13
C ARG A 37 30.69 -5.26 -13.90
N GLY A 38 29.95 -4.94 -14.96
CA GLY A 38 29.29 -5.92 -15.85
C GLY A 38 27.93 -6.46 -15.35
N GLY A 39 27.46 -6.06 -14.17
CA GLY A 39 26.10 -6.34 -13.71
C GLY A 39 25.07 -5.39 -14.31
N PHE A 40 23.78 -5.71 -14.18
CA PHE A 40 22.69 -4.87 -14.69
C PHE A 40 21.46 -4.87 -13.79
N LEU A 41 20.56 -3.91 -14.00
CA LEU A 41 19.25 -3.80 -13.37
C LEU A 41 18.17 -3.51 -14.42
N TYR A 42 16.95 -3.97 -14.16
CA TYR A 42 15.75 -3.53 -14.88
C TYR A 42 15.06 -2.41 -14.11
N LEU A 43 14.68 -1.34 -14.79
CA LEU A 43 13.78 -0.33 -14.25
C LEU A 43 12.34 -0.81 -14.42
N LEU A 44 11.55 -0.82 -13.36
CA LEU A 44 10.14 -1.19 -13.40
C LEU A 44 9.32 -0.02 -12.89
N ALA A 45 8.16 0.21 -13.51
CA ALA A 45 7.18 1.15 -12.99
C ALA A 45 6.69 0.64 -11.62
N SER A 46 6.41 1.56 -10.70
CA SER A 46 5.80 1.18 -9.42
C SER A 46 4.37 0.71 -9.68
N THR A 47 4.06 -0.50 -9.25
CA THR A 47 2.69 -1.03 -9.22
C THR A 47 2.39 -1.52 -7.81
N PRO A 48 1.11 -1.57 -7.40
CA PRO A 48 0.70 -2.14 -6.11
C PRO A 48 1.26 -3.54 -5.85
N GLU A 49 1.30 -4.39 -6.87
CA GLU A 49 1.80 -5.77 -6.79
C GLU A 49 3.30 -5.81 -6.49
N LEU A 50 4.07 -4.97 -7.19
CA LEU A 50 5.50 -4.85 -6.96
C LEU A 50 5.78 -4.19 -5.61
N TRP A 51 4.92 -3.25 -5.19
CA TRP A 51 5.00 -2.61 -3.88
C TRP A 51 4.85 -3.62 -2.74
N THR A 52 3.87 -4.53 -2.82
CA THR A 52 3.68 -5.64 -1.87
C THR A 52 4.95 -6.46 -1.66
N LEU A 53 5.80 -6.61 -2.68
CA LEU A 53 7.04 -7.39 -2.60
C LEU A 53 8.22 -6.63 -1.99
N VAL A 54 8.16 -5.30 -1.87
CA VAL A 54 9.29 -4.45 -1.48
C VAL A 54 9.00 -3.52 -0.32
N LEU A 55 7.74 -3.40 0.11
CA LEU A 55 7.36 -2.58 1.25
C LEU A 55 8.06 -3.06 2.53
N SER A 56 8.21 -2.15 3.48
CA SER A 56 8.81 -2.49 4.77
C SER A 56 7.79 -3.20 5.65
N HIS A 57 8.05 -4.47 5.96
CA HIS A 57 7.19 -5.25 6.84
C HIS A 57 7.26 -4.72 8.27
N ARG A 58 6.14 -4.19 8.75
CA ARG A 58 5.92 -3.82 10.16
C ARG A 58 5.04 -4.85 10.87
N THR A 59 4.24 -5.56 10.10
CA THR A 59 3.31 -6.60 10.51
C THR A 59 3.37 -7.75 9.51
N GLN A 60 2.68 -8.85 9.82
CA GLN A 60 2.30 -9.79 8.78
C GLN A 60 1.44 -9.04 7.74
N ILE A 61 1.57 -9.44 6.46
CA ILE A 61 0.80 -8.84 5.36
C ILE A 61 0.07 -9.92 4.59
N LEU A 62 -1.01 -9.51 3.91
CA LEU A 62 -1.57 -10.26 2.80
C LEU A 62 -0.73 -10.02 1.53
N TYR A 63 -0.59 -11.09 0.75
CA TYR A 63 0.07 -11.07 -0.55
C TYR A 63 -0.96 -11.07 -1.67
N ILE A 64 -0.48 -10.78 -2.89
CA ILE A 64 -1.30 -10.59 -4.07
C ILE A 64 -2.34 -11.69 -4.32
N ALA A 65 -2.02 -12.97 -4.04
CA ALA A 65 -2.95 -14.06 -4.25
C ALA A 65 -4.22 -13.87 -3.41
N ASP A 66 -4.07 -13.71 -2.09
CA ASP A 66 -5.19 -13.53 -1.17
C ASP A 66 -5.92 -12.21 -1.43
N ILE A 67 -5.18 -11.13 -1.69
CA ILE A 67 -5.78 -9.81 -1.98
C ILE A 67 -6.60 -9.85 -3.28
N SER A 68 -6.12 -10.55 -4.31
CA SER A 68 -6.84 -10.66 -5.59
C SER A 68 -8.15 -11.42 -5.42
N PHE A 69 -8.16 -12.50 -4.61
CA PHE A 69 -9.39 -13.19 -4.26
C PHE A 69 -10.33 -12.28 -3.47
N LEU A 70 -9.82 -11.56 -2.48
CA LEU A 70 -10.61 -10.66 -1.66
C LEU A 70 -11.30 -9.58 -2.51
N ILE A 71 -10.55 -8.86 -3.35
CA ILE A 71 -11.10 -7.82 -4.24
C ILE A 71 -12.17 -8.40 -5.16
N MET A 72 -11.93 -9.60 -5.71
CA MET A 72 -12.88 -10.28 -6.58
C MET A 72 -14.17 -10.70 -5.84
N TYR A 73 -14.04 -11.28 -4.65
CA TYR A 73 -15.19 -11.77 -3.87
C TYR A 73 -16.02 -10.63 -3.27
N LEU A 74 -15.39 -9.52 -2.90
CA LEU A 74 -16.08 -8.31 -2.48
C LEU A 74 -16.64 -7.54 -3.67
N GLU A 75 -16.26 -7.86 -4.91
CA GLU A 75 -16.64 -7.08 -6.10
C GLU A 75 -16.23 -5.60 -5.97
N VAL A 76 -15.05 -5.33 -5.39
CA VAL A 76 -14.55 -3.95 -5.28
C VAL A 76 -14.25 -3.42 -6.66
N VAL A 77 -14.95 -2.35 -7.03
CA VAL A 77 -14.86 -1.70 -8.35
C VAL A 77 -14.56 -0.20 -8.20
N PRO A 78 -14.20 0.48 -9.30
CA PRO A 78 -14.07 1.94 -9.32
C PRO A 78 -15.28 2.64 -8.71
N GLY A 79 -15.04 3.56 -7.77
CA GLY A 79 -16.08 4.32 -7.09
C GLY A 79 -16.45 3.83 -5.69
N CYS A 80 -16.05 2.61 -5.31
CA CYS A 80 -16.39 2.07 -4.01
C CYS A 80 -15.70 2.80 -2.85
N LEU A 81 -16.40 2.90 -1.73
CA LEU A 81 -15.91 3.34 -0.44
C LEU A 81 -15.58 2.11 0.42
N VAL A 82 -14.29 1.90 0.69
CA VAL A 82 -13.81 0.74 1.47
C VAL A 82 -13.32 1.19 2.83
N LEU A 83 -13.80 0.53 3.90
CA LEU A 83 -13.22 0.64 5.24
C LEU A 83 -12.31 -0.56 5.51
N GLU A 84 -11.08 -0.29 5.90
CA GLU A 84 -10.08 -1.28 6.30
C GLU A 84 -9.74 -1.05 7.78
N PHE A 85 -9.80 -2.11 8.58
CA PHE A 85 -9.35 -2.09 9.97
C PHE A 85 -8.17 -3.05 10.12
N GLY A 86 -7.04 -2.51 10.52
CA GLY A 86 -5.73 -3.15 10.44
C GLY A 86 -4.89 -2.62 9.28
N THR A 87 -4.51 -1.34 9.30
CA THR A 87 -3.60 -0.76 8.29
C THR A 87 -2.30 -1.57 8.14
N GLY A 88 -1.72 -1.98 9.27
CA GLY A 88 -0.53 -2.82 9.30
C GLY A 88 0.63 -2.24 8.49
N SER A 89 1.05 -2.96 7.43
CA SER A 89 2.12 -2.51 6.54
C SER A 89 1.62 -1.85 5.24
N GLY A 90 0.30 -1.74 5.03
CA GLY A 90 -0.29 -1.05 3.88
C GLY A 90 -0.30 -1.83 2.56
N SER A 91 -0.03 -3.14 2.59
CA SER A 91 -0.09 -4.01 1.39
C SER A 91 -1.50 -4.02 0.81
N LEU A 92 -2.49 -4.38 1.63
CA LEU A 92 -3.89 -4.45 1.21
C LEU A 92 -4.43 -3.06 0.84
N THR A 93 -4.19 -2.05 1.66
CA THR A 93 -4.58 -0.65 1.41
C THR A 93 -4.14 -0.16 0.02
N THR A 94 -2.92 -0.47 -0.39
CA THR A 94 -2.38 -0.04 -1.70
C THR A 94 -3.16 -0.68 -2.86
N LEU A 95 -3.53 -1.95 -2.71
CA LEU A 95 -4.30 -2.66 -3.72
C LEU A 95 -5.76 -2.20 -3.76
N PHE A 96 -6.40 -1.95 -2.61
CA PHE A 96 -7.72 -1.32 -2.58
C PHE A 96 -7.72 0.06 -3.23
N ALA A 97 -6.73 0.90 -2.92
CA ALA A 97 -6.61 2.22 -3.54
C ALA A 97 -6.55 2.13 -5.06
N SER A 98 -5.85 1.13 -5.60
CA SER A 98 -5.80 0.87 -7.04
C SER A 98 -7.09 0.32 -7.65
N ALA A 99 -7.92 -0.35 -6.86
CA ALA A 99 -9.19 -0.92 -7.31
C ALA A 99 -10.32 0.12 -7.33
N VAL A 100 -10.30 1.09 -6.42
CA VAL A 100 -11.40 2.06 -6.23
C VAL A 100 -11.26 3.33 -7.09
N VAL A 101 -10.09 3.60 -7.67
CA VAL A 101 -9.90 4.74 -8.59
C VAL A 101 -10.80 4.67 -9.82
N PRO A 102 -11.23 5.82 -10.40
CA PRO A 102 -10.79 7.18 -10.08
C PRO A 102 -11.64 7.92 -9.04
N THR A 103 -12.80 7.40 -8.65
CA THR A 103 -13.81 8.13 -7.85
C THR A 103 -14.06 7.55 -6.47
N GLY A 104 -13.53 6.36 -6.18
CA GLY A 104 -13.69 5.71 -4.87
C GLY A 104 -12.61 6.13 -3.88
N TYR A 105 -12.68 5.54 -2.69
CA TYR A 105 -11.85 5.97 -1.56
C TYR A 105 -11.63 4.86 -0.55
N VAL A 106 -10.48 4.87 0.13
CA VAL A 106 -10.16 3.93 1.20
C VAL A 106 -9.96 4.67 2.52
N TYR A 107 -10.69 4.25 3.55
CA TYR A 107 -10.39 4.65 4.92
C TYR A 107 -9.78 3.48 5.65
N THR A 108 -8.57 3.66 6.17
CA THR A 108 -7.85 2.62 6.90
C THR A 108 -7.62 3.05 8.35
N PHE A 109 -7.82 2.13 9.28
CA PHE A 109 -7.69 2.38 10.71
C PHE A 109 -6.72 1.39 11.35
N ASP A 110 -5.89 1.87 12.28
CA ASP A 110 -5.07 1.02 13.14
C ASP A 110 -5.18 1.52 14.58
N PHE A 111 -5.22 0.62 15.55
CA PHE A 111 -5.26 1.02 16.97
C PHE A 111 -3.89 1.54 17.44
N HIS A 112 -2.81 1.20 16.74
CA HIS A 112 -1.45 1.53 17.13
C HIS A 112 -0.96 2.82 16.45
N GLU A 113 -0.98 3.96 17.14
CA GLU A 113 -0.66 5.31 16.63
C GLU A 113 0.61 5.42 15.76
N GLN A 114 1.67 4.67 16.06
CA GLN A 114 2.92 4.72 15.30
C GLN A 114 2.82 4.12 13.89
N ARG A 115 1.88 3.19 13.66
CA ARG A 115 1.74 2.54 12.34
C ARG A 115 1.13 3.47 11.31
N PRO A 116 0.07 4.24 11.62
CA PRO A 116 -0.44 5.24 10.70
C PRO A 116 0.59 6.29 10.26
N ALA A 117 1.48 6.72 11.15
CA ALA A 117 2.54 7.67 10.79
C ALA A 117 3.49 7.09 9.72
N SER A 118 3.95 5.85 9.91
CA SER A 118 4.87 5.21 8.97
C SER A 118 4.22 4.88 7.62
N ALA A 119 2.97 4.38 7.64
CA ALA A 119 2.27 4.08 6.40
C ALA A 119 1.83 5.34 5.63
N ARG A 120 1.64 6.49 6.31
CA ARG A 120 1.40 7.77 5.63
C ARG A 120 2.57 8.18 4.74
N GLU A 121 3.80 8.09 5.24
CA GLU A 121 5.00 8.37 4.44
C GLU A 121 5.13 7.43 3.23
N ASP A 122 4.77 6.15 3.41
CA ASP A 122 4.72 5.17 2.33
C ASP A 122 3.71 5.57 1.25
N PHE A 123 2.49 5.96 1.65
CA PHE A 123 1.41 6.36 0.76
C PHE A 123 1.70 7.66 0.00
N GLU A 124 2.32 8.63 0.65
CA GLU A 124 2.83 9.84 -0.01
C GLU A 124 3.90 9.50 -1.03
N ARG A 125 4.85 8.62 -0.67
CA ARG A 125 5.94 8.21 -1.56
C ARG A 125 5.46 7.49 -2.81
N ILE A 126 4.42 6.67 -2.71
CA ILE A 126 3.84 5.94 -3.86
C ILE A 126 2.70 6.71 -4.54
N GLY A 127 2.34 7.90 -4.04
CA GLY A 127 1.41 8.82 -4.68
C GLY A 127 -0.07 8.47 -4.51
N ILE A 128 -0.46 7.74 -3.46
CA ILE A 128 -1.87 7.35 -3.20
C ILE A 128 -2.50 8.11 -2.03
N SER A 129 -1.81 9.09 -1.45
CA SER A 129 -2.29 9.84 -0.28
C SER A 129 -3.59 10.61 -0.53
N THR A 130 -3.95 10.90 -1.77
CA THR A 130 -5.23 11.52 -2.14
C THR A 130 -6.41 10.55 -2.19
N LEU A 131 -6.14 9.23 -2.18
CA LEU A 131 -7.14 8.16 -2.30
C LEU A 131 -7.38 7.45 -0.96
N VAL A 132 -6.52 7.69 0.02
CA VAL A 132 -6.48 6.97 1.29
C VAL A 132 -6.46 7.96 2.45
N THR A 133 -7.41 7.84 3.36
CA THR A 133 -7.33 8.49 4.68
C THR A 133 -7.05 7.45 5.74
N MET A 134 -6.13 7.80 6.65
CA MET A 134 -5.73 6.96 7.76
C MET A 134 -6.23 7.54 9.07
N GLY A 135 -6.80 6.69 9.93
CA GLY A 135 -7.21 7.03 11.28
C GLY A 135 -6.54 6.15 12.33
N VAL A 136 -6.50 6.64 13.56
CA VAL A 136 -6.22 5.81 14.73
C VAL A 136 -7.57 5.50 15.37
N ARG A 137 -7.90 4.21 15.52
CA ARG A 137 -9.15 3.78 16.16
C ARG A 137 -9.04 2.35 16.66
N ASP A 138 -9.50 2.12 17.89
CA ASP A 138 -9.75 0.76 18.37
C ASP A 138 -11.22 0.40 18.11
N ILE A 139 -11.47 -0.29 17.00
CA ILE A 139 -12.81 -0.71 16.62
C ILE A 139 -13.47 -1.65 17.66
N GLN A 140 -12.70 -2.37 18.49
CA GLN A 140 -13.30 -3.28 19.48
C GLN A 140 -13.92 -2.52 20.64
N GLY A 141 -13.36 -1.37 21.01
CA GLY A 141 -13.90 -0.50 22.06
C GLY A 141 -14.78 0.63 21.54
N GLU A 142 -14.43 1.22 20.40
CA GLU A 142 -15.05 2.42 19.84
C GLU A 142 -16.04 2.14 18.69
N GLY A 143 -16.12 0.90 18.23
CA GLY A 143 -16.97 0.51 17.11
C GLY A 143 -16.62 1.18 15.77
N PHE A 144 -17.51 1.04 14.80
CA PHE A 144 -17.38 1.70 13.50
C PHE A 144 -17.54 3.22 13.61
N PRO A 145 -16.85 4.03 12.77
CA PRO A 145 -17.09 5.47 12.75
C PRO A 145 -18.49 5.80 12.22
N ASP A 146 -19.31 6.46 13.04
CA ASP A 146 -20.71 6.82 12.74
C ASP A 146 -20.86 7.55 11.39
N GLN A 147 -19.87 8.37 11.03
CA GLN A 147 -19.84 9.11 9.76
C GLN A 147 -19.87 8.22 8.50
N PHE A 148 -19.61 6.92 8.62
CA PHE A 148 -19.68 5.95 7.51
C PHE A 148 -20.90 5.02 7.60
N SER A 149 -21.77 5.20 8.60
CA SER A 149 -22.97 4.39 8.75
C SER A 149 -23.88 4.56 7.52
N GLY A 150 -24.16 3.44 6.84
CA GLY A 150 -24.94 3.41 5.60
C GLY A 150 -24.23 4.01 4.36
N LEU A 151 -22.94 4.33 4.45
CA LEU A 151 -22.16 4.90 3.33
C LEU A 151 -21.07 3.96 2.79
N ALA A 152 -20.46 3.14 3.64
CA ALA A 152 -19.40 2.23 3.21
C ALA A 152 -19.97 1.08 2.38
N ASP A 153 -19.37 0.83 1.20
CA ASP A 153 -19.74 -0.30 0.36
C ASP A 153 -19.16 -1.60 0.91
N TYR A 154 -17.92 -1.54 1.41
CA TYR A 154 -17.20 -2.71 1.92
C TYR A 154 -16.44 -2.42 3.20
N VAL A 155 -16.35 -3.44 4.05
CA VAL A 155 -15.57 -3.44 5.29
C VAL A 155 -14.65 -4.66 5.28
N PHE A 156 -13.37 -4.44 5.53
CA PHE A 156 -12.39 -5.50 5.75
C PHE A 156 -11.75 -5.40 7.14
N LEU A 157 -11.65 -6.54 7.83
CA LEU A 157 -11.14 -6.63 9.20
C LEU A 157 -9.93 -7.57 9.24
N ASP A 158 -8.72 -7.01 9.33
CA ASP A 158 -7.48 -7.74 9.62
C ASP A 158 -7.10 -7.54 11.09
N LEU A 159 -7.83 -8.21 11.97
CA LEU A 159 -7.73 -8.07 13.42
C LEU A 159 -7.55 -9.44 14.08
N PRO A 160 -6.90 -9.53 15.26
CA PRO A 160 -6.80 -10.81 15.98
C PRO A 160 -8.14 -11.40 16.40
N GLN A 161 -9.14 -10.53 16.66
CA GLN A 161 -10.47 -10.92 17.14
C GLN A 161 -11.56 -10.13 16.39
N PRO A 162 -11.78 -10.39 15.10
CA PRO A 162 -12.68 -9.60 14.27
C PRO A 162 -14.14 -9.73 14.69
N TRP A 163 -14.53 -10.84 15.34
CA TRP A 163 -15.89 -11.06 15.85
C TRP A 163 -16.30 -10.07 16.94
N LEU A 164 -15.36 -9.39 17.61
CA LEU A 164 -15.67 -8.34 18.58
C LEU A 164 -16.08 -7.02 17.92
N ALA A 165 -15.70 -6.79 16.66
CA ALA A 165 -16.08 -5.61 15.91
C ALA A 165 -17.49 -5.71 15.30
N ILE A 166 -17.95 -6.92 14.97
CA ILE A 166 -19.24 -7.13 14.27
C ILE A 166 -20.46 -6.61 15.07
N PRO A 167 -20.58 -6.81 16.39
CA PRO A 167 -21.73 -6.32 17.16
C PRO A 167 -21.84 -4.79 17.26
N SER A 168 -20.84 -4.05 16.76
CA SER A 168 -20.77 -2.59 16.84
C SER A 168 -21.35 -1.86 15.61
N GLY A 169 -21.92 -2.61 14.66
CA GLY A 169 -22.59 -2.08 13.45
C GLY A 169 -24.11 -2.10 13.51
#